data_AF-A0A536PW56-F1
#
_entry.id   AF-A0A536PW56-F1
#
_cell.length_a   1.000
_cell.length_b   1.000
_cell.length_c   1.000
_cell.angle_alpha   90.00
_cell.angle_beta   90.00
_cell.angle_gamma   90.00
#
_symmetry.space_group_name_H-M   'P 1'
#
loop_
_entity.id
_entity.type
_entity.pdbx_description
1 polymer ?
#
loop_
_entity_poly.entity_id
_entity_poly.type
_entity_poly.pdbx_seq_one_letter_code
_entity_poly.pdbx_strand_id
1 'polypeptide(L)'
;MKRSMALFSALAALAIVPGAGAATGSLFGGASIQGNQVSLVSNLADTSTANDASGISFSNTGVTTFSSLTELATKFNVTDDGCGAGSPRFQINFGTKNVFVYLGPSPTFTGCTPNTLVDSGNLIGNNDACRFDTSQLFAGTQCNTYAGTLALVGSMPVTGIQLVVDSGFFFADKEQTVNVCDIRINGSTVFPCQGQPGEKPGKGKGRKKVKMCHKGHTITVGEPAVKAHLHHGDTMGACTAAQKKAAKKKHHR
;
A
#
# COMPACT_ATOMS: atom_id res chain seq x y z
N MET A 1 -68.14 -22.02 -5.11
CA MET A 1 -67.04 -21.36 -4.37
C MET A 1 -65.82 -21.27 -5.29
N LYS A 2 -65.59 -20.14 -5.96
CA LYS A 2 -64.46 -19.92 -6.88
C LYS A 2 -63.29 -19.37 -6.05
N ARG A 3 -62.21 -20.12 -5.92
CA ARG A 3 -60.98 -19.68 -5.22
C ARG A 3 -60.06 -18.98 -6.20
N SER A 4 -59.90 -17.67 -6.01
CA SER A 4 -58.96 -16.82 -6.74
C SER A 4 -57.53 -17.10 -6.26
N MET A 5 -56.65 -17.55 -7.17
CA MET A 5 -55.19 -17.57 -6.92
C MET A 5 -54.62 -16.19 -7.24
N ALA A 6 -54.11 -15.51 -6.22
CA ALA A 6 -53.30 -14.31 -6.37
C ALA A 6 -51.84 -14.73 -6.60
N LEU A 7 -51.28 -14.36 -7.76
CA LEU A 7 -49.84 -14.43 -8.02
C LEU A 7 -49.15 -13.30 -7.23
N PHE A 8 -48.30 -13.67 -6.28
CA PHE A 8 -47.33 -12.74 -5.70
C PHE A 8 -46.11 -12.66 -6.63
N SER A 9 -46.01 -11.57 -7.40
CA SER A 9 -44.77 -11.20 -8.08
C SER A 9 -43.75 -10.73 -7.04
N ALA A 10 -42.76 -11.57 -6.75
CA ALA A 10 -41.61 -11.20 -5.94
C ALA A 10 -40.72 -10.23 -6.73
N LEU A 11 -40.82 -8.94 -6.40
CA LEU A 11 -39.90 -7.91 -6.91
C LEU A 11 -38.57 -8.08 -6.18
N ALA A 12 -37.59 -8.72 -6.83
CA ALA A 12 -36.23 -8.82 -6.31
C ALA A 12 -35.61 -7.42 -6.26
N ALA A 13 -35.55 -6.83 -5.08
CA ALA A 13 -34.82 -5.60 -4.84
C ALA A 13 -33.32 -5.89 -5.03
N LEU A 14 -32.77 -5.42 -6.15
CA LEU A 14 -31.33 -5.45 -6.40
C LEU A 14 -30.68 -4.47 -5.41
N ALA A 15 -30.19 -4.97 -4.28
CA ALA A 15 -29.39 -4.19 -3.37
C ALA A 15 -28.12 -3.76 -4.10
N ILE A 16 -28.01 -2.47 -4.43
CA ILE A 16 -26.77 -1.87 -4.91
C ILE A 16 -25.83 -1.87 -3.71
N VAL A 17 -25.02 -2.92 -3.60
CA VAL A 17 -23.89 -2.94 -2.66
C VAL A 17 -22.93 -1.85 -3.13
N PRO A 18 -22.67 -0.79 -2.34
CA PRO A 18 -21.64 0.18 -2.69
C PRO A 18 -20.35 -0.61 -2.87
N GLY A 19 -19.74 -0.56 -4.06
CA GLY A 19 -18.42 -1.13 -4.25
C GLY A 19 -17.49 -0.52 -3.22
N ALA A 20 -16.82 -1.35 -2.42
CA ALA A 20 -15.82 -0.89 -1.46
C ALA A 20 -14.83 0.01 -2.20
N GLY A 21 -14.70 1.27 -1.75
CA GLY A 21 -13.68 2.17 -2.27
C GLY A 21 -12.29 1.57 -2.07
N ALA A 22 -11.35 1.84 -2.98
CA ALA A 22 -9.97 1.42 -2.79
C ALA A 22 -9.40 2.07 -1.52
N ALA A 23 -8.56 1.33 -0.79
CA ALA A 23 -7.90 1.86 0.41
C ALA A 23 -7.12 3.13 0.08
N THR A 24 -7.17 4.12 0.97
CA THR A 24 -6.42 5.38 0.86
C THR A 24 -5.56 5.61 2.10
N GLY A 25 -4.55 6.46 1.99
CA GLY A 25 -3.68 6.83 3.09
C GLY A 25 -3.59 8.35 3.27
N SER A 26 -3.69 8.81 4.51
CA SER A 26 -3.52 10.21 4.91
C SER A 26 -2.26 10.36 5.76
N LEU A 27 -1.39 11.29 5.39
CA LEU A 27 -0.13 11.55 6.11
C LEU A 27 -0.37 12.36 7.38
N PHE A 28 0.43 12.13 8.42
CA PHE A 28 0.42 12.92 9.65
C PHE A 28 1.81 13.06 10.28
N GLY A 29 1.95 14.02 11.20
CA GLY A 29 3.21 14.34 11.86
C GLY A 29 4.27 14.81 10.86
N GLY A 30 5.50 14.34 11.02
CA GLY A 30 6.61 14.62 10.08
C GLY A 30 6.53 13.93 8.71
N ALA A 31 5.42 13.26 8.38
CA ALA A 31 5.32 12.48 7.14
C ALA A 31 5.19 13.39 5.90
N SER A 32 5.93 13.06 4.85
CA SER A 32 5.91 13.79 3.58
C SER A 32 6.07 12.86 2.38
N ILE A 33 5.54 13.27 1.21
CA ILE A 33 5.83 12.56 -0.05
C ILE A 33 7.19 13.05 -0.55
N GLN A 34 8.14 12.13 -0.70
CA GLN A 34 9.46 12.41 -1.28
C GLN A 34 9.69 11.52 -2.50
N GLY A 35 9.61 12.14 -3.68
CA GLY A 35 9.74 11.42 -4.94
C GLY A 35 8.66 10.35 -5.11
N ASN A 36 9.06 9.08 -5.04
CA ASN A 36 8.20 7.91 -5.23
C ASN A 36 7.88 7.13 -3.94
N GLN A 37 8.25 7.68 -2.78
CA GLN A 37 8.06 7.07 -1.46
C GLN A 37 7.40 8.09 -0.52
N VAL A 38 6.85 7.58 0.58
CA VAL A 38 6.49 8.41 1.72
C VAL A 38 7.65 8.37 2.70
N SER A 39 8.19 9.53 3.04
CA SER A 39 9.21 9.67 4.09
C SER A 39 8.51 9.90 5.43
N LEU A 40 8.81 9.04 6.40
CA LEU A 40 8.31 9.11 7.76
C LEU A 40 9.48 9.47 8.68
N VAL A 41 9.41 10.64 9.29
CA VAL A 41 10.43 11.21 10.17
C VAL A 41 9.96 11.21 11.62
N SER A 42 10.84 10.82 12.54
CA SER A 42 10.75 11.05 13.98
C SER A 42 12.01 11.81 14.38
N ASN A 43 11.90 13.09 14.70
CA ASN A 43 13.02 13.95 15.05
C ASN A 43 12.70 14.67 16.36
N LEU A 44 13.46 14.32 17.41
CA LEU A 44 13.38 14.93 18.74
C LEU A 44 14.66 15.74 19.07
N ALA A 45 15.48 16.01 18.05
CA ALA A 45 16.72 16.78 18.17
C ALA A 45 16.45 18.29 18.17
N ASP A 46 15.31 18.71 17.61
CA ASP A 46 14.87 20.10 17.55
C ASP A 46 13.84 20.45 18.65
N THR A 47 13.29 21.67 18.63
CA THR A 47 12.29 22.14 19.61
C THR A 47 10.83 21.93 19.15
N SER A 48 10.63 21.49 17.91
CA SER A 48 9.32 21.25 17.32
C SER A 48 8.83 19.85 17.69
N THR A 49 7.61 19.75 18.18
CA THR A 49 7.00 18.44 18.47
C THR A 49 6.19 17.88 17.29
N ALA A 50 6.10 18.64 16.18
CA ALA A 50 5.28 18.26 15.02
C ALA A 50 5.85 17.06 14.25
N ASN A 51 7.15 16.81 14.40
CA ASN A 51 7.95 15.80 13.75
C ASN A 51 8.54 14.79 14.72
N ASP A 52 8.21 14.83 16.03
CA ASP A 52 8.63 13.82 17.01
C ASP A 52 8.15 12.41 16.62
N ALA A 53 7.03 12.34 15.89
CA ALA A 53 6.51 11.13 15.28
C ALA A 53 5.86 11.44 13.93
N SER A 54 5.71 10.41 13.10
CA SER A 54 5.01 10.50 11.83
C SER A 54 4.38 9.20 11.42
N GLY A 55 3.47 9.28 10.45
CA GLY A 55 2.88 8.08 9.90
C GLY A 55 1.87 8.31 8.80
N ILE A 56 1.21 7.22 8.47
CA ILE A 56 0.14 7.15 7.48
C ILE A 56 -1.06 6.47 8.14
N SER A 57 -2.21 7.15 8.12
CA SER A 57 -3.49 6.57 8.53
C SER A 57 -4.24 6.03 7.31
N PHE A 58 -4.65 4.77 7.36
CA PHE A 58 -5.37 4.12 6.26
C PHE A 58 -6.88 4.10 6.47
N SER A 59 -7.60 4.42 5.39
CA SER A 59 -9.06 4.44 5.34
C SER A 59 -9.57 3.56 4.21
N ASN A 60 -10.83 3.17 4.26
CA ASN A 60 -11.47 2.30 3.25
C ASN A 60 -10.72 0.98 3.01
N THR A 61 -10.08 0.42 4.05
CA THR A 61 -9.32 -0.83 3.95
C THR A 61 -10.20 -2.08 3.83
N GLY A 62 -11.50 -1.97 4.14
CA GLY A 62 -12.42 -3.10 4.20
C GLY A 62 -12.20 -4.02 5.41
N VAL A 63 -11.25 -3.70 6.29
CA VAL A 63 -10.95 -4.45 7.51
C VAL A 63 -11.96 -4.06 8.60
N THR A 64 -12.64 -5.04 9.18
CA THR A 64 -13.65 -4.83 10.24
C THR A 64 -13.24 -5.46 11.56
N THR A 65 -12.53 -6.58 11.52
CA THR A 65 -11.96 -7.29 12.67
C THR A 65 -10.51 -7.70 12.40
N PHE A 66 -9.76 -8.09 13.42
CA PHE A 66 -8.39 -8.59 13.20
C PHE A 66 -8.37 -9.83 12.28
N SER A 67 -9.31 -10.76 12.47
CA SER A 67 -9.44 -11.95 11.61
C SER A 67 -9.82 -11.64 10.17
N SER A 68 -10.41 -10.47 9.89
CA SER A 68 -10.69 -10.03 8.51
C SER A 68 -9.46 -9.45 7.79
N LEU A 69 -8.37 -9.18 8.53
CA LEU A 69 -7.11 -8.75 7.96
C LEU A 69 -6.37 -9.98 7.39
N THR A 70 -6.23 -10.00 6.07
CA THR A 70 -5.64 -11.08 5.26
C THR A 70 -4.29 -10.69 4.68
N GLU A 71 -4.04 -9.40 4.50
CA GLU A 71 -2.75 -8.88 4.05
C GLU A 71 -2.39 -7.60 4.79
N LEU A 72 -1.15 -7.53 5.27
CA LEU A 72 -0.51 -6.34 5.81
C LEU A 72 0.97 -6.39 5.44
N ALA A 73 1.39 -5.55 4.51
CA ALA A 73 2.77 -5.52 4.02
C ALA A 73 3.20 -4.12 3.59
N THR A 74 4.50 -3.89 3.55
CA THR A 74 5.09 -2.67 2.98
C THR A 74 6.53 -2.95 2.53
N LYS A 75 7.03 -2.14 1.60
CA LYS A 75 8.46 -1.98 1.41
C LYS A 75 8.93 -0.78 2.21
N PHE A 76 10.00 -0.97 2.96
CA PHE A 76 10.56 0.07 3.82
C PHE A 76 12.07 0.15 3.66
N ASN A 77 12.61 1.35 3.82
CA ASN A 77 14.03 1.64 3.79
C ASN A 77 14.31 2.62 4.93
N VAL A 78 15.10 2.18 5.92
CA VAL A 78 15.58 3.10 6.96
C VAL A 78 16.74 3.89 6.37
N THR A 79 16.59 5.21 6.27
CA THR A 79 17.60 6.09 5.65
C THR A 79 18.37 6.90 6.67
N ASP A 80 17.86 6.98 7.90
CA ASP A 80 18.52 7.63 9.03
C ASP A 80 18.36 6.76 10.28
N ASP A 81 19.50 6.49 10.91
CA ASP A 81 19.70 5.48 11.94
C ASP A 81 19.26 4.05 11.59
N GLY A 82 18.21 3.54 12.24
CA GLY A 82 17.87 2.12 12.24
C GLY A 82 16.42 1.82 12.63
N CYS A 83 16.14 0.54 12.85
CA CYS A 83 14.96 0.13 13.61
C CYS A 83 15.33 -0.16 15.06
N GLY A 84 14.38 0.08 15.96
CA GLY A 84 14.57 -0.05 17.40
C GLY A 84 13.39 0.53 18.17
N ALA A 85 13.30 0.21 19.46
CA ALA A 85 12.24 0.64 20.36
C ALA A 85 10.80 0.47 19.84
N GLY A 86 10.58 -0.49 18.93
CA GLY A 86 9.27 -0.78 18.34
C GLY A 86 8.93 0.03 17.09
N SER A 87 9.88 0.72 16.46
CA SER A 87 9.69 1.43 15.19
C SER A 87 10.70 0.99 14.13
N PRO A 88 10.32 0.92 12.84
CA PRO A 88 8.99 1.21 12.29
C PRO A 88 7.97 0.10 12.57
N ARG A 89 6.68 0.45 12.59
CA ARG A 89 5.61 -0.53 12.84
C ARG A 89 4.29 -0.19 12.17
N PHE A 90 3.53 -1.22 11.85
CA PHE A 90 2.08 -1.03 11.73
C PHE A 90 1.45 -0.98 13.11
N GLN A 91 0.42 -0.15 13.26
CA GLN A 91 -0.46 -0.12 14.42
C GLN A 91 -1.87 -0.47 13.96
N ILE A 92 -2.42 -1.55 14.49
CA ILE A 92 -3.81 -1.93 14.28
C ILE A 92 -4.58 -1.42 15.49
N ASN A 93 -5.47 -0.46 15.26
CA ASN A 93 -6.16 0.26 16.32
C ASN A 93 -7.42 -0.50 16.77
N PHE A 94 -7.62 -0.54 18.09
CA PHE A 94 -8.78 -1.08 18.80
C PHE A 94 -9.26 -0.01 19.79
N GLY A 95 -9.92 1.02 19.27
CA GLY A 95 -10.23 2.24 20.02
C GLY A 95 -8.96 3.05 20.30
N THR A 96 -8.63 3.26 21.58
CA THR A 96 -7.43 3.99 22.02
C THR A 96 -6.20 3.09 22.22
N LYS A 97 -6.37 1.78 22.05
CA LYS A 97 -5.31 0.77 22.24
C LYS A 97 -4.92 0.17 20.89
N ASN A 98 -3.74 -0.43 20.83
CA ASN A 98 -3.18 -0.92 19.58
C ASN A 98 -2.59 -2.32 19.72
N VAL A 99 -2.66 -3.08 18.64
CA VAL A 99 -1.70 -4.14 18.38
C VAL A 99 -0.61 -3.56 17.50
N PHE A 100 0.64 -3.70 17.94
CA PHE A 100 1.79 -3.32 17.14
C PHE A 100 2.30 -4.50 16.34
N VAL A 101 2.62 -4.27 15.07
CA VAL A 101 3.22 -5.25 14.17
C VAL A 101 4.54 -4.67 13.68
N TYR A 102 5.64 -5.15 14.25
CA TYR A 102 6.96 -4.55 14.04
C TYR A 102 7.51 -4.87 12.66
N LEU A 103 8.29 -3.95 12.10
CA LEU A 103 9.08 -4.13 10.90
C LEU A 103 10.56 -4.25 11.27
N GLY A 104 11.29 -5.10 10.55
CA GLY A 104 12.71 -5.37 10.81
C GLY A 104 13.01 -6.78 11.34
N PRO A 105 14.28 -7.03 11.69
CA PRO A 105 14.76 -8.35 12.11
C PRO A 105 14.14 -8.82 13.43
N SER A 106 13.41 -9.94 13.40
CA SER A 106 12.91 -10.60 14.62
C SER A 106 14.06 -11.25 15.40
N PRO A 107 13.98 -11.36 16.74
CA PRO A 107 12.86 -10.95 17.60
C PRO A 107 13.01 -9.56 18.22
N THR A 108 14.16 -8.91 18.02
CA THR A 108 14.48 -7.64 18.71
C THR A 108 14.00 -6.42 17.95
N PHE A 109 13.71 -6.57 16.64
CA PHE A 109 13.35 -5.49 15.72
C PHE A 109 14.37 -4.35 15.73
N THR A 110 15.63 -4.76 15.79
CA THR A 110 16.83 -3.91 15.69
C THR A 110 17.72 -4.39 14.56
N GLY A 111 18.71 -3.58 14.16
CA GLY A 111 19.70 -3.99 13.16
C GLY A 111 19.19 -4.00 11.72
N CYS A 112 18.18 -3.17 11.41
CA CYS A 112 17.82 -2.89 10.02
C CYS A 112 19.02 -2.34 9.27
N THR A 113 19.31 -2.90 8.10
CA THR A 113 20.39 -2.39 7.24
C THR A 113 19.98 -1.04 6.65
N PRO A 114 20.70 0.06 6.95
CA PRO A 114 20.34 1.37 6.43
C PRO A 114 20.47 1.42 4.91
N ASN A 115 19.71 2.32 4.28
CA ASN A 115 19.72 2.61 2.84
C ASN A 115 19.45 1.38 1.95
N THR A 116 18.74 0.40 2.50
CA THR A 116 18.36 -0.83 1.81
C THR A 116 16.84 -0.95 1.80
N LEU A 117 16.24 -1.02 0.60
CA LEU A 117 14.81 -1.25 0.46
C LEU A 117 14.51 -2.73 0.73
N VAL A 118 13.76 -2.99 1.81
CA VAL A 118 13.35 -4.32 2.24
C VAL A 118 11.85 -4.46 2.05
N ASP A 119 11.42 -5.59 1.49
CA ASP A 119 10.00 -5.99 1.45
C ASP A 119 9.68 -6.78 2.72
N SER A 120 8.69 -6.33 3.49
CA SER A 120 8.28 -7.04 4.71
C SER A 120 7.67 -8.42 4.43
N GLY A 121 7.22 -8.67 3.19
CA GLY A 121 6.27 -9.74 2.90
C GLY A 121 4.94 -9.51 3.62
N ASN A 122 4.02 -10.47 3.49
CA ASN A 122 2.77 -10.42 4.24
C ASN A 122 3.03 -10.79 5.71
N LEU A 123 2.75 -9.86 6.62
CA LEU A 123 2.92 -10.05 8.05
C LEU A 123 1.76 -10.84 8.67
N ILE A 124 0.60 -10.88 8.01
CA ILE A 124 -0.54 -11.69 8.45
C ILE A 124 -0.22 -13.17 8.21
N GLY A 125 -0.32 -13.97 9.27
CA GLY A 125 0.07 -15.39 9.25
C GLY A 125 1.55 -15.65 9.57
N ASN A 126 2.38 -14.60 9.64
CA ASN A 126 3.79 -14.74 10.02
C ASN A 126 3.92 -15.02 11.54
N ASN A 127 4.69 -16.05 11.90
CA ASN A 127 4.89 -16.46 13.30
C ASN A 127 6.33 -16.20 13.78
N ASP A 128 7.01 -15.19 13.21
CA ASP A 128 8.27 -14.71 13.74
C ASP A 128 8.11 -14.35 15.22
N ALA A 129 9.12 -14.69 16.01
CA ALA A 129 9.11 -14.38 17.43
C ALA A 129 8.95 -12.88 17.66
N CYS A 130 8.05 -12.52 18.57
CA CYS A 130 7.75 -11.16 19.00
C CYS A 130 7.23 -10.20 17.92
N ARG A 131 6.85 -10.68 16.72
CA ARG A 131 6.38 -9.80 15.61
C ARG A 131 5.18 -8.95 16.00
N PHE A 132 4.32 -9.50 16.86
CA PHE A 132 3.11 -8.87 17.34
C PHE A 132 3.26 -8.51 18.82
N ASP A 133 2.92 -7.29 19.17
CA ASP A 133 2.79 -6.83 20.54
C ASP A 133 1.31 -6.50 20.79
N THR A 134 0.69 -7.28 21.68
CA THR A 134 -0.71 -7.12 22.10
C THR A 134 -0.83 -6.49 23.49
N SER A 135 0.27 -6.01 24.06
CA SER A 135 0.39 -5.61 25.47
C SER A 135 -0.44 -4.41 25.87
N GLN A 136 -0.76 -3.52 24.92
CA GLN A 136 -1.69 -2.42 25.20
C GLN A 136 -3.11 -2.92 25.49
N LEU A 137 -3.51 -4.06 24.91
CA LEU A 137 -4.79 -4.71 25.19
C LEU A 137 -4.71 -5.67 26.38
N PHE A 138 -3.66 -6.50 26.41
CA PHE A 138 -3.48 -7.56 27.40
C PHE A 138 -2.07 -7.50 28.00
N ALA A 139 -1.95 -7.08 29.25
CA ALA A 139 -0.65 -6.97 29.91
C ALA A 139 0.15 -8.30 29.86
N GLY A 140 1.47 -8.20 29.67
CA GLY A 140 2.36 -9.35 29.60
C GLY A 140 2.47 -10.02 28.22
N THR A 141 1.88 -9.41 27.19
CA THR A 141 1.86 -9.97 25.81
C THR A 141 2.68 -9.13 24.82
N GLN A 142 3.79 -8.54 25.27
CA GLN A 142 4.70 -7.71 24.48
C GLN A 142 5.37 -8.47 23.33
N CYS A 143 5.56 -9.77 23.51
CA CYS A 143 6.12 -10.66 22.51
C CYS A 143 5.09 -11.74 22.19
N ASN A 144 4.45 -11.64 21.03
CA ASN A 144 3.42 -12.56 20.59
C ASN A 144 3.66 -13.03 19.14
N THR A 145 3.04 -14.16 18.79
CA THR A 145 2.97 -14.69 17.43
C THR A 145 1.64 -14.31 16.78
N TYR A 146 1.52 -14.43 15.46
CA TYR A 146 0.23 -14.22 14.80
C TYR A 146 -0.86 -15.13 15.37
N ALA A 147 -0.57 -16.41 15.60
CA ALA A 147 -1.56 -17.34 16.15
C ALA A 147 -2.04 -16.92 17.55
N GLY A 148 -1.12 -16.48 18.42
CA GLY A 148 -1.46 -15.97 19.75
C GLY A 148 -2.24 -14.65 19.69
N THR A 149 -1.86 -13.73 18.81
CA THR A 149 -2.62 -12.50 18.57
C THR A 149 -4.02 -12.79 18.05
N LEU A 150 -4.17 -13.70 17.07
CA LEU A 150 -5.46 -14.09 16.51
C LEU A 150 -6.38 -14.69 17.59
N ALA A 151 -5.83 -15.49 18.51
CA ALA A 151 -6.59 -16.05 19.63
C ALA A 151 -7.10 -14.96 20.61
N LEU A 152 -6.33 -13.89 20.82
CA LEU A 152 -6.69 -12.81 21.74
C LEU A 152 -7.64 -11.77 21.13
N VAL A 153 -7.37 -11.34 19.90
CA VAL A 153 -8.05 -10.18 19.28
C VAL A 153 -8.79 -10.50 17.99
N GLY A 154 -8.84 -11.77 17.55
CA GLY A 154 -9.35 -12.16 16.24
C GLY A 154 -10.75 -11.64 15.90
N SER A 155 -11.67 -11.69 16.86
CA SER A 155 -13.05 -11.20 16.68
C SER A 155 -13.24 -9.73 17.07
N MET A 156 -12.21 -9.07 17.61
CA MET A 156 -12.33 -7.69 18.08
C MET A 156 -12.41 -6.73 16.90
N PRO A 157 -13.23 -5.66 17.00
CA PRO A 157 -13.39 -4.69 15.94
C PRO A 157 -12.13 -3.85 15.77
N VAL A 158 -11.64 -3.76 14.53
CA VAL A 158 -10.53 -2.87 14.16
C VAL A 158 -11.11 -1.50 13.84
N THR A 159 -10.59 -0.46 14.51
CA THR A 159 -11.04 0.92 14.34
C THR A 159 -10.14 1.74 13.42
N GLY A 160 -8.98 1.19 13.04
CA GLY A 160 -8.02 1.87 12.17
C GLY A 160 -6.77 1.05 11.95
N ILE A 161 -6.01 1.41 10.92
CA ILE A 161 -4.68 0.86 10.65
C ILE A 161 -3.77 2.05 10.33
N GLN A 162 -2.58 2.04 10.92
CA GLN A 162 -1.56 3.06 10.69
C GLN A 162 -0.20 2.42 10.44
N LEU A 163 0.69 3.13 9.74
CA LEU A 163 2.12 2.82 9.65
C LEU A 163 2.89 3.98 10.27
N VAL A 164 3.69 3.72 11.30
CA VAL A 164 4.19 4.75 12.22
C VAL A 164 5.71 4.63 12.41
N VAL A 165 6.34 5.81 12.50
CA VAL A 165 7.74 6.02 12.90
C VAL A 165 7.78 6.98 14.06
N ASP A 166 8.30 6.54 15.21
CA ASP A 166 8.27 7.30 16.46
C ASP A 166 9.42 6.95 17.44
N SER A 167 10.54 6.44 16.94
CA SER A 167 11.66 6.02 17.80
C SER A 167 12.92 6.88 17.66
N GLY A 168 12.80 8.15 17.26
CA GLY A 168 13.94 9.07 17.29
C GLY A 168 14.64 9.08 18.66
N PHE A 169 13.87 9.07 19.77
CA PHE A 169 14.41 9.00 21.14
C PHE A 169 15.35 7.82 21.45
N PHE A 170 15.30 6.74 20.66
CA PHE A 170 16.11 5.55 20.86
C PHE A 170 17.53 5.72 20.30
N PHE A 171 17.72 6.64 19.35
CA PHE A 171 18.99 6.87 18.68
C PHE A 171 19.75 8.04 19.30
N ALA A 172 21.07 8.09 19.08
CA ALA A 172 21.98 8.94 19.83
C ALA A 172 21.78 10.44 19.54
N ASP A 173 21.51 10.78 18.30
CA ASP A 173 21.20 12.12 17.82
C ASP A 173 19.69 12.43 17.82
N LYS A 174 18.87 11.47 18.27
CA LYS A 174 17.42 11.59 18.48
C LYS A 174 16.58 11.64 17.21
N GLU A 175 17.08 11.11 16.11
CA GLU A 175 16.38 11.08 14.83
C GLU A 175 16.06 9.65 14.38
N GLN A 176 15.11 9.51 13.48
CA GLN A 176 14.80 8.26 12.78
C GLN A 176 14.03 8.61 11.51
N THR A 177 14.52 8.16 10.36
CA THR A 177 13.82 8.35 9.09
C THR A 177 13.64 7.03 8.35
N VAL A 178 12.39 6.73 7.98
CA VAL A 178 12.03 5.54 7.22
C VAL A 178 11.21 5.94 6.00
N ASN A 179 11.70 5.57 4.83
CA ASN A 179 10.95 5.72 3.59
C ASN A 179 10.16 4.45 3.31
N VAL A 180 8.89 4.60 2.94
CA VAL A 180 7.95 3.48 2.71
C VAL A 180 7.22 3.60 1.39
N CYS A 181 6.90 2.46 0.77
CA CYS A 181 6.05 2.36 -0.40
C CYS A 181 5.50 0.93 -0.56
N ASP A 182 4.64 0.69 -1.57
CA ASP A 182 3.98 -0.59 -1.82
C ASP A 182 3.26 -1.14 -0.58
N ILE A 183 2.48 -0.28 0.07
CA ILE A 183 1.76 -0.64 1.28
C ILE A 183 0.52 -1.43 0.87
N ARG A 184 0.46 -2.69 1.28
CA ARG A 184 -0.60 -3.63 0.88
C ARG A 184 -1.47 -3.98 2.08
N ILE A 185 -2.77 -3.76 1.94
CA ILE A 185 -3.79 -4.02 2.97
C ILE A 185 -4.98 -4.70 2.30
N ASN A 186 -5.24 -5.96 2.67
CA ASN A 186 -6.34 -6.77 2.10
C ASN A 186 -6.43 -6.72 0.57
N GLY A 187 -5.30 -6.86 -0.13
CA GLY A 187 -5.24 -6.82 -1.60
C GLY A 187 -5.33 -5.42 -2.22
N SER A 188 -5.55 -4.36 -1.44
CA SER A 188 -5.38 -2.98 -1.91
C SER A 188 -3.93 -2.53 -1.77
N THR A 189 -3.42 -1.79 -2.75
CA THR A 189 -2.09 -1.17 -2.69
C THR A 189 -2.21 0.34 -2.57
N VAL A 190 -1.59 0.89 -1.53
CA VAL A 190 -1.49 2.33 -1.25
C VAL A 190 -0.02 2.76 -1.40
N PHE A 191 0.22 3.93 -2.00
CA PHE A 191 1.57 4.45 -2.28
C PHE A 191 2.49 3.43 -2.99
N PRO A 192 2.14 2.94 -4.20
CA PRO A 192 2.96 1.95 -4.90
C PRO A 192 4.37 2.50 -5.18
N CYS A 193 5.41 1.66 -5.02
CA CYS A 193 6.76 2.05 -5.39
C CYS A 193 6.85 2.29 -6.91
N GLN A 194 7.41 3.42 -7.35
CA GLN A 194 7.71 3.60 -8.77
C GLN A 194 8.98 2.80 -9.14
N GLY A 195 8.91 1.92 -10.14
CA GLY A 195 10.07 1.24 -10.72
C GLY A 195 10.16 -0.28 -10.52
N GLN A 196 9.19 -0.95 -9.88
CA GLN A 196 9.17 -2.42 -9.82
C GLN A 196 8.34 -3.05 -10.96
N PRO A 197 8.96 -3.93 -11.78
CA PRO A 197 8.24 -4.94 -12.55
C PRO A 197 7.86 -6.08 -11.60
N GLY A 198 6.56 -6.18 -11.29
CA GLY A 198 6.03 -7.11 -10.28
C GLY A 198 4.55 -7.45 -10.43
N GLU A 199 3.73 -6.56 -11.00
CA GLU A 199 2.59 -7.05 -11.77
C GLU A 199 3.16 -7.68 -13.05
N LYS A 200 3.10 -9.01 -13.14
CA LYS A 200 3.10 -9.67 -14.44
C LYS A 200 2.10 -8.90 -15.31
N PRO A 201 2.43 -8.50 -16.55
CA PRO A 201 1.50 -7.78 -17.40
C PRO A 201 0.29 -8.69 -17.64
N GLY A 202 -0.73 -8.54 -16.78
CA GLY A 202 -2.04 -9.09 -17.00
C GLY A 202 -2.46 -8.60 -18.37
N LYS A 203 -2.82 -9.53 -19.25
CA LYS A 203 -3.33 -9.22 -20.58
C LYS A 203 -4.39 -8.14 -20.42
N GLY A 204 -4.03 -6.92 -20.81
CA GLY A 204 -4.74 -5.71 -20.41
C GLY A 204 -6.21 -5.78 -20.78
N LYS A 205 -7.07 -5.64 -19.78
CA LYS A 205 -8.47 -5.24 -19.94
C LYS A 205 -8.75 -4.17 -18.90
N GLY A 206 -8.62 -2.90 -19.27
CA GLY A 206 -9.10 -1.81 -18.41
C GLY A 206 -8.56 -0.41 -18.71
N ARG A 207 -7.30 -0.26 -19.14
CA ARG A 207 -6.79 1.09 -19.45
C ARG A 207 -7.25 1.50 -20.84
N LYS A 208 -7.86 2.69 -20.95
CA LYS A 208 -8.23 3.31 -22.24
C LYS A 208 -7.04 3.21 -23.20
N LYS A 209 -7.31 2.59 -24.34
CA LYS A 209 -6.32 2.34 -25.38
C LYS A 209 -6.45 3.41 -26.45
N VAL A 210 -5.33 3.98 -26.85
CA VAL A 210 -5.25 5.05 -27.83
C VAL A 210 -4.43 4.57 -29.03
N LYS A 211 -4.94 4.81 -30.24
CA LYS A 211 -4.20 4.52 -31.48
C LYS A 211 -3.17 5.62 -31.73
N MET A 212 -1.96 5.23 -32.11
CA MET A 212 -0.89 6.13 -32.48
C MET A 212 -0.17 5.63 -33.73
N CYS A 213 0.48 6.52 -34.47
CA CYS A 213 1.30 6.19 -35.63
C CYS A 213 2.78 6.24 -35.24
N HIS A 214 3.43 5.08 -35.24
CA HIS A 214 4.84 4.90 -34.98
C HIS A 214 5.56 4.47 -36.25
N LYS A 215 6.40 5.34 -36.82
CA LYS A 215 7.21 5.03 -38.02
C LYS A 215 6.41 4.42 -39.19
N GLY A 216 5.15 4.85 -39.39
CA GLY A 216 4.27 4.33 -40.43
C GLY A 216 3.46 3.08 -40.05
N HIS A 217 3.60 2.58 -38.83
CA HIS A 217 2.78 1.52 -38.25
C HIS A 217 1.77 2.08 -37.25
N THR A 218 0.49 1.73 -37.43
CA THR A 218 -0.52 2.05 -36.43
C THR A 218 -0.37 1.09 -35.25
N ILE A 219 -0.02 1.63 -34.09
CA ILE A 219 0.08 0.91 -32.82
C ILE A 219 -1.06 1.31 -31.89
N THR A 220 -1.36 0.48 -30.90
CA THR A 220 -2.34 0.76 -29.85
C THR A 220 -1.65 0.74 -28.50
N VAL A 221 -1.61 1.88 -27.82
CA VAL A 221 -0.90 2.06 -26.56
C VAL A 221 -1.89 2.39 -25.44
N GLY A 222 -1.48 2.22 -24.18
CA GLY A 222 -2.25 2.76 -23.07
C GLY A 222 -2.15 4.28 -23.03
N GLU A 223 -3.20 4.98 -22.61
CA GLU A 223 -3.21 6.44 -22.44
C GLU A 223 -1.98 7.01 -21.70
N PRO A 224 -1.44 6.38 -20.63
CA PRO A 224 -0.23 6.89 -19.96
C PRO A 224 1.03 6.87 -20.84
N ALA A 225 1.09 5.99 -21.85
CA ALA A 225 2.22 5.88 -22.75
C ALA A 225 2.19 6.92 -23.88
N VAL A 226 1.06 7.62 -24.07
CA VAL A 226 0.90 8.59 -25.17
C VAL A 226 1.97 9.67 -25.13
N LYS A 227 2.23 10.26 -23.95
CA LYS A 227 3.23 11.33 -23.80
C LYS A 227 4.64 10.88 -24.20
N ALA A 228 5.03 9.66 -23.84
CA ALA A 228 6.33 9.10 -24.20
C ALA A 228 6.44 8.86 -25.71
N HIS A 229 5.41 8.27 -26.32
CA HIS A 229 5.37 8.03 -27.76
C HIS A 229 5.43 9.34 -28.57
N LEU A 230 4.70 10.39 -28.14
CA LEU A 230 4.79 11.71 -28.75
C LEU A 230 6.21 12.30 -28.66
N HIS A 231 6.89 12.14 -27.51
CA HIS A 231 8.26 12.60 -27.34
C HIS A 231 9.27 11.85 -28.24
N HIS A 232 8.98 10.60 -28.60
CA HIS A 232 9.78 9.81 -29.53
C HIS A 232 9.42 10.03 -31.01
N GLY A 233 8.54 10.99 -31.31
CA GLY A 233 8.18 11.39 -32.68
C GLY A 233 6.99 10.64 -33.26
N ASP A 234 6.20 9.94 -32.44
CA ASP A 234 4.96 9.31 -32.89
C ASP A 234 3.83 10.35 -32.98
N THR A 235 2.82 10.08 -33.78
CA THR A 235 1.66 10.98 -33.91
C THR A 235 0.40 10.33 -33.36
N MET A 236 -0.50 11.15 -32.81
CA MET A 236 -1.84 10.69 -32.40
C MET A 236 -2.62 10.14 -33.59
N GLY A 237 -3.39 9.07 -33.36
CA GLY A 237 -4.24 8.46 -34.37
C GLY A 237 -3.54 7.41 -35.23
N ALA A 238 -4.31 6.76 -36.11
CA ALA A 238 -3.77 5.77 -37.05
C ALA A 238 -2.91 6.44 -38.13
N CYS A 239 -1.93 5.72 -38.66
CA CYS A 239 -1.13 6.21 -39.77
C CYS A 239 -1.96 6.45 -41.04
N THR A 240 -1.76 7.60 -41.66
CA THR A 240 -2.28 7.95 -42.98
C THR A 240 -1.62 7.12 -44.09
N ALA A 241 -2.26 7.06 -45.27
CA ALA A 241 -1.69 6.38 -46.43
C ALA A 241 -0.35 6.98 -46.87
N ALA A 242 -0.15 8.29 -46.71
CA ALA A 242 1.12 8.96 -46.99
C ALA A 242 2.23 8.52 -46.02
N GLN A 243 1.93 8.46 -44.72
CA GLN A 243 2.88 8.00 -43.69
C GLN A 243 3.28 6.53 -43.89
N LYS A 244 2.35 5.66 -44.28
CA LYS A 244 2.63 4.25 -44.62
C LYS A 244 3.53 4.11 -45.86
N LYS A 245 3.29 4.90 -46.92
CA LYS A 245 4.11 4.89 -48.14
C LYS A 245 5.52 5.41 -47.90
N ALA A 246 5.68 6.46 -47.09
CA ALA A 246 6.98 7.01 -46.73
C ALA A 246 7.85 6.00 -45.93
N ALA A 247 7.24 5.24 -45.02
CA ALA A 247 7.94 4.18 -44.28
C ALA A 247 8.41 3.04 -45.19
N LYS A 248 7.57 2.60 -46.14
CA LYS A 248 7.93 1.55 -47.11
C LYS A 248 9.10 1.97 -48.04
N LYS A 249 9.18 3.25 -48.40
CA LYS A 249 10.29 3.78 -49.23
C LYS A 249 11.63 3.85 -48.48
N LYS A 250 11.61 4.00 -47.15
CA LYS A 250 12.82 3.99 -46.31
C LYS A 250 13.42 2.60 -46.08
N HIS A 251 12.63 1.53 -46.24
CA HIS A 251 13.08 0.15 -46.07
C HIS A 251 13.67 -0.50 -47.35
N HIS A 252 13.61 0.19 -48.48
CA HIS A 252 14.14 -0.27 -49.77
C HIS A 252 15.32 0.58 -50.28
N ARG A 253 16.00 1.27 -49.37
CA ARG A 253 17.26 1.98 -49.61
C ARG A 253 18.34 1.43 -48.71
#